data_AF-A0AA89AM65-F1
#
_entry.id   AF-A0AA89AM65-F1
#
_cell.length_a   1.000
_cell.length_b   1.000
_cell.length_c   1.000
_cell.angle_alpha   90.00
_cell.angle_beta   90.00
_cell.angle_gamma   90.00
#
_symmetry.space_group_name_H-M   'P 1'
#
loop_
_entity.id
_entity.type
_entity.pdbx_description
1 polymer ?
#
loop_
_entity_poly.entity_id
_entity_poly.type
_entity_poly.pdbx_seq_one_letter_code
_entity_poly.pdbx_strand_id
1 'polypeptide(L)'
;MFESSSPSPHPTHLPSWLVSVYLVKLMVYLPCVNEKCLPCHKLLRWLLSELLLEVVYIAERTYSAPRKWMRGKGRVTIQFGCCYNYSMDSNGNPPGILRNEPVDPIPHLFKVIIRRLVRWHVLPSTCVPDSCIVNIYDEGDCIPPHIDNHDFVRPFCTVSFLSECDIVFGTKLKVDRPGEFSGAFAIPLPLGSVLVLNGNGADVAKHCVPAVPSKRISITFRKMDESRWPIGFAPEPDLQGLERLPYE
;
A
#
# COMPACT_ATOMS: atom_id res chain seq x y z
N MET A 1 -23.51 7.64 -12.23
CA MET A 1 -24.45 6.57 -11.85
C MET A 1 -23.88 5.92 -10.62
N PHE A 2 -24.54 6.11 -9.47
CA PHE A 2 -24.11 5.56 -8.19
C PHE A 2 -24.37 4.07 -8.19
N GLU A 3 -23.31 3.27 -8.23
CA GLU A 3 -23.32 2.03 -7.48
C GLU A 3 -22.40 2.31 -6.30
N SER A 4 -23.01 2.67 -5.17
CA SER A 4 -22.46 2.18 -3.91
C SER A 4 -22.47 0.67 -4.06
N SER A 5 -21.34 0.09 -4.46
CA SER A 5 -21.12 -1.30 -4.12
C SER A 5 -21.12 -1.29 -2.60
N SER A 6 -22.27 -1.62 -2.01
CA SER A 6 -22.36 -2.26 -0.70
C SER A 6 -21.10 -3.09 -0.53
N PRO A 7 -20.39 -3.02 0.63
CA PRO A 7 -19.16 -3.78 0.82
C PRO A 7 -19.39 -5.18 0.24
N SER A 8 -18.61 -5.49 -0.82
CA SER A 8 -18.58 -6.83 -1.42
C SER A 8 -18.67 -7.82 -0.27
N PRO A 9 -19.54 -8.85 -0.33
CA PRO A 9 -19.91 -9.64 0.83
C PRO A 9 -18.65 -9.89 1.63
N HIS A 10 -18.59 -9.29 2.84
CA HIS A 10 -17.48 -9.46 3.75
C HIS A 10 -17.08 -10.94 3.68
N PRO A 11 -15.79 -11.31 3.60
CA PRO A 11 -15.44 -12.72 3.72
C PRO A 11 -16.16 -13.24 4.96
N THR A 12 -17.07 -14.18 4.75
CA THR A 12 -18.35 -14.27 5.51
C THR A 12 -18.18 -14.56 6.99
N HIS A 13 -16.96 -14.80 7.47
CA HIS A 13 -16.61 -14.76 8.88
C HIS A 13 -15.15 -14.29 9.04
N LEU A 14 -14.91 -12.97 9.07
CA LEU A 14 -13.65 -12.47 9.64
C LEU A 14 -13.58 -12.89 11.11
N PRO A 15 -12.46 -13.43 11.59
CA PRO A 15 -12.25 -13.62 13.02
C PRO A 15 -12.52 -12.30 13.78
N SER A 16 -13.04 -12.38 15.01
CA SER A 16 -13.39 -11.19 15.81
C SER A 16 -12.24 -10.20 16.00
N TRP A 17 -10.99 -10.64 15.87
CA TRP A 17 -9.79 -9.81 15.94
C TRP A 17 -9.37 -9.18 14.60
N LEU A 18 -9.99 -9.52 13.48
CA LEU A 18 -9.77 -8.91 12.15
C LEU A 18 -10.92 -8.01 11.68
N VAL A 19 -11.91 -7.73 12.53
CA VAL A 19 -13.10 -6.94 12.15
C VAL A 19 -12.80 -5.54 11.63
N SER A 20 -11.63 -4.98 11.96
CA SER A 20 -11.16 -3.68 11.50
C SER A 20 -10.34 -3.74 10.19
N VAL A 21 -10.26 -4.92 9.57
CA VAL A 21 -9.69 -5.14 8.23
C VAL A 21 -10.84 -5.36 7.26
N TYR A 22 -10.84 -4.60 6.17
CA TYR A 22 -11.89 -4.72 5.16
C TYR A 22 -11.37 -4.44 3.76
N LEU A 23 -12.05 -5.01 2.77
CA LEU A 23 -11.78 -4.80 1.35
C LEU A 23 -12.84 -3.87 0.78
N VAL A 24 -12.38 -2.80 0.13
CA VAL A 24 -13.22 -1.96 -0.72
C VAL A 24 -12.80 -2.21 -2.16
N LYS A 25 -13.76 -2.42 -3.06
CA LYS A 25 -13.43 -2.42 -4.49
C LYS A 25 -13.24 -0.97 -4.91
N LEU A 26 -12.04 -0.59 -5.35
CA LEU A 26 -11.90 0.70 -6.00
C LEU A 26 -12.66 0.58 -7.32
N MET A 27 -13.84 1.20 -7.44
CA MET A 27 -14.42 1.45 -8.76
C MET A 27 -13.47 2.42 -9.47
N VAL A 28 -12.53 1.85 -10.23
CA VAL A 28 -11.47 2.58 -10.92
C VAL A 28 -12.05 3.29 -12.14
N TYR A 29 -12.86 4.30 -11.89
CA TYR A 29 -13.11 5.40 -12.83
C TYR A 29 -12.23 6.58 -12.37
N LEU A 30 -10.91 6.40 -12.34
CA LEU A 30 -9.96 7.51 -12.10
C LEU A 30 -10.18 8.58 -13.20
N PRO A 31 -9.98 9.87 -12.89
CA PRO A 31 -10.61 10.96 -13.62
C PRO A 31 -10.30 10.88 -15.11
N CYS A 32 -11.36 11.01 -15.89
CA CYS A 32 -11.30 11.25 -17.32
C CYS A 32 -10.39 12.45 -17.58
N VAL A 33 -9.30 12.25 -18.31
CA VAL A 33 -8.79 13.31 -19.17
C VAL A 33 -9.77 13.35 -20.36
N ASN A 34 -10.58 14.40 -20.47
CA ASN A 34 -11.59 14.64 -21.52
C ASN A 34 -12.81 13.68 -21.54
N GLU A 35 -13.53 13.56 -20.42
CA GLU A 35 -14.84 12.87 -20.29
C GLU A 35 -14.90 11.38 -20.73
N LYS A 36 -13.78 10.75 -21.11
CA LYS A 36 -13.72 9.31 -21.44
C LYS A 36 -13.17 8.49 -20.28
N CYS A 37 -14.01 7.61 -19.73
CA CYS A 37 -13.62 6.62 -18.74
C CYS A 37 -12.59 5.64 -19.32
N LEU A 38 -11.38 5.58 -18.77
CA LEU A 38 -10.37 4.60 -19.22
C LEU A 38 -10.59 3.24 -18.52
N PRO A 39 -10.67 2.12 -19.26
CA PRO A 39 -10.71 0.79 -18.66
C PRO A 39 -9.48 0.52 -17.77
N CYS A 40 -9.66 -0.25 -16.69
CA CYS A 40 -8.66 -0.54 -15.66
C CYS A 40 -7.29 -1.00 -16.23
N HIS A 41 -7.28 -1.78 -17.30
CA HIS A 41 -6.04 -2.25 -17.94
C HIS A 41 -5.26 -1.13 -18.69
N LYS A 42 -5.94 -0.08 -19.19
CA LYS A 42 -5.30 1.06 -19.85
C LYS A 42 -4.71 2.02 -18.82
N LEU A 43 -5.45 2.27 -17.74
CA LEU A 43 -4.93 3.04 -16.62
C LEU A 43 -3.74 2.35 -15.97
N LEU A 44 -3.73 1.03 -15.88
CA LEU A 44 -2.61 0.28 -15.33
C LEU A 44 -1.36 0.34 -16.22
N ARG A 45 -1.52 0.26 -17.55
CA ARG A 45 -0.42 0.51 -18.49
C ARG A 45 0.07 1.95 -18.43
N TRP A 46 -0.83 2.91 -18.24
CA TRP A 46 -0.47 4.32 -18.09
C TRP A 46 0.21 4.60 -16.74
N LEU A 47 -0.31 4.07 -15.62
CA LEU A 47 0.34 4.06 -14.30
C LEU A 47 1.75 3.51 -14.41
N LEU A 48 1.92 2.39 -15.11
CA LEU A 48 3.22 1.78 -15.34
C LEU A 48 4.12 2.63 -16.23
N SER A 49 3.61 3.21 -17.33
CA SER A 49 4.41 4.05 -18.20
C SER A 49 4.82 5.35 -17.52
N GLU A 50 3.92 6.02 -16.82
CA GLU A 50 4.22 7.26 -16.07
C GLU A 50 5.12 6.98 -14.87
N LEU A 51 4.85 5.93 -14.07
CA LEU A 51 5.79 5.56 -13.01
C LEU A 51 7.17 5.26 -13.60
N LEU A 52 7.26 4.46 -14.67
CA LEU A 52 8.55 4.10 -15.24
C LEU A 52 9.25 5.29 -15.92
N LEU A 53 8.51 6.28 -16.42
CA LEU A 53 9.05 7.53 -16.97
C LEU A 53 9.53 8.48 -15.86
N GLU A 54 8.78 8.60 -14.76
CA GLU A 54 9.21 9.35 -13.58
C GLU A 54 10.41 8.66 -12.88
N VAL A 55 10.49 7.32 -12.93
CA VAL A 55 11.62 6.52 -12.39
C VAL A 55 12.98 6.89 -12.99
N VAL A 56 13.01 7.54 -14.16
CA VAL A 56 14.26 7.97 -14.80
C VAL A 56 14.99 9.07 -13.99
N TYR A 57 14.29 9.81 -13.12
CA TYR A 57 14.85 10.91 -12.32
C TYR A 57 14.56 10.79 -10.82
N ILE A 58 14.59 9.56 -10.31
CA ILE A 58 14.26 9.27 -8.92
C ILE A 58 15.49 9.38 -8.01
N ALA A 59 15.32 9.97 -6.81
CA ALA A 59 16.36 10.04 -5.78
C ALA A 59 16.84 8.63 -5.37
N GLU A 60 18.12 8.49 -5.01
CA GLU A 60 18.77 7.17 -4.78
C GLU A 60 18.02 6.26 -3.79
N ARG A 61 17.37 6.83 -2.77
CA ARG A 61 16.64 6.09 -1.72
C ARG A 61 15.17 5.82 -2.02
N THR A 62 14.63 6.48 -3.03
CA THR A 62 13.25 6.26 -3.48
C THR A 62 13.13 4.88 -4.12
N TYR A 63 14.10 4.44 -4.94
CA TYR A 63 14.07 3.16 -5.67
C TYR A 63 15.00 2.11 -5.04
N SER A 64 14.52 0.89 -4.85
CA SER A 64 15.34 -0.25 -4.44
C SER A 64 14.97 -1.51 -5.20
N ALA A 65 15.95 -2.11 -5.89
CA ALA A 65 15.82 -3.37 -6.60
C ALA A 65 16.88 -4.38 -6.12
N PRO A 66 16.53 -5.28 -5.19
CA PRO A 66 17.48 -6.27 -4.71
C PRO A 66 17.81 -7.28 -5.82
N ARG A 67 19.06 -7.72 -5.87
CA ARG A 67 19.44 -8.86 -6.73
C ARG A 67 18.73 -10.11 -6.20
N LYS A 68 17.81 -10.68 -6.99
CA LYS A 68 17.11 -11.91 -6.63
C LYS A 68 18.10 -13.06 -6.47
N TRP A 69 18.31 -13.48 -5.24
CA TRP A 69 19.24 -14.58 -4.89
C TRP A 69 18.51 -15.81 -4.34
N MET A 70 17.24 -15.67 -3.97
CA MET A 70 16.34 -16.76 -3.62
C MET A 70 14.87 -16.37 -3.88
N ARG A 71 13.97 -17.35 -3.87
CA ARG A 71 12.52 -17.12 -3.90
C ARG A 71 12.11 -16.20 -2.75
N GLY A 72 11.26 -15.21 -3.03
CA GLY A 72 10.83 -14.22 -2.05
C GLY A 72 11.78 -13.03 -1.84
N LYS A 73 12.91 -12.96 -2.56
CA LYS A 73 13.93 -11.90 -2.40
C LYS A 73 14.22 -11.10 -3.67
N GLY A 74 13.24 -10.94 -4.56
CA GLY A 74 13.34 -10.12 -5.78
C GLY A 74 12.49 -8.84 -5.79
N ARG A 75 11.65 -8.61 -4.76
CA ARG A 75 10.67 -7.51 -4.74
C ARG A 75 11.36 -6.15 -4.86
N VAL A 76 10.98 -5.39 -5.88
CA VAL A 76 11.39 -4.00 -6.07
C VAL A 76 10.45 -3.09 -5.28
N THR A 77 11.00 -2.03 -4.67
CA THR A 77 10.22 -1.04 -3.92
C THR A 77 10.52 0.37 -4.41
N ILE A 78 9.48 1.20 -4.49
CA ILE A 78 9.57 2.64 -4.78
C ILE A 78 8.86 3.40 -3.67
N GLN A 79 9.51 4.36 -3.01
CA GLN A 79 9.01 5.02 -1.80
C GLN A 79 8.90 6.52 -2.00
N PHE A 80 7.73 7.09 -1.74
CA PHE A 80 7.50 8.53 -1.83
C PHE A 80 7.06 9.10 -0.48
N GLY A 81 7.38 10.38 -0.25
CA GLY A 81 7.09 11.10 0.99
C GLY A 81 8.08 10.80 2.13
N CYS A 82 8.48 9.54 2.32
CA CYS A 82 9.54 9.17 3.27
C CYS A 82 10.36 7.94 2.86
N CYS A 83 11.62 7.89 3.32
CA CYS A 83 12.44 6.69 3.26
C CYS A 83 12.13 5.77 4.44
N TYR A 84 11.56 4.59 4.20
CA TYR A 84 11.39 3.57 5.23
C TYR A 84 12.48 2.51 5.14
N ASN A 85 13.09 2.22 6.29
CA ASN A 85 14.08 1.18 6.46
C ASN A 85 13.44 -0.09 7.07
N TYR A 86 13.62 -1.24 6.41
CA TYR A 86 12.96 -2.49 6.77
C TYR A 86 13.71 -3.32 7.82
N SER A 87 15.00 -3.06 8.00
CA SER A 87 15.89 -3.84 8.86
C SER A 87 16.91 -2.93 9.53
N MET A 88 17.61 -3.40 10.56
CA MET A 88 18.73 -2.63 11.09
C MET A 88 19.77 -2.39 9.98
N ASP A 89 20.18 -1.13 9.79
CA ASP A 89 21.16 -0.77 8.76
C ASP A 89 22.61 -0.86 9.27
N SER A 90 23.58 -0.63 8.38
CA SER A 90 25.02 -0.65 8.72
C SER A 90 25.44 0.42 9.74
N ASN A 91 24.61 1.46 9.90
CA ASN A 91 24.84 2.55 10.84
C ASN A 91 24.17 2.29 12.20
N GLY A 92 23.52 1.13 12.36
CA GLY A 92 22.82 0.73 13.58
C GLY A 92 21.42 1.35 13.72
N ASN A 93 20.88 2.01 12.69
CA ASN A 93 19.53 2.56 12.76
C ASN A 93 18.50 1.41 12.75
N PRO A 94 17.50 1.43 13.64
CA PRO A 94 16.45 0.41 13.65
C PRO A 94 15.51 0.55 12.44
N PRO A 95 14.65 -0.46 12.18
CA PRO A 95 13.58 -0.33 11.20
C PRO A 95 12.66 0.84 11.56
N GLY A 96 12.28 1.65 10.58
CA GLY A 96 11.58 2.91 10.81
C GLY A 96 11.80 3.92 9.68
N ILE A 97 11.23 5.10 9.83
CA ILE A 97 11.44 6.22 8.90
C ILE A 97 12.84 6.81 9.13
N LEU A 98 13.66 6.83 8.08
CA LEU A 98 14.96 7.50 8.10
C LEU A 98 14.77 8.99 7.83
N ARG A 99 14.84 9.79 8.89
CA ARG A 99 14.47 11.23 8.83
C ARG A 99 15.41 12.09 7.99
N ASN A 100 16.63 11.62 7.75
CA ASN A 100 17.68 12.36 7.01
C ASN A 100 17.86 11.87 5.57
N GLU A 101 17.09 10.86 5.15
CA GLU A 101 17.23 10.26 3.83
C GLU A 101 16.15 10.85 2.91
N PRO A 102 16.53 11.69 1.93
CA PRO A 102 15.56 12.30 1.03
C PRO A 102 14.95 11.25 0.10
N VAL A 103 13.66 11.40 -0.18
CA VAL A 103 12.95 10.67 -1.24
C VAL A 103 12.08 11.63 -2.01
N ASP A 104 11.59 11.19 -3.15
CA ASP A 104 10.72 12.00 -4.01
C ASP A 104 9.36 12.27 -3.33
N PRO A 105 8.75 13.44 -3.62
CA PRO A 105 7.40 13.75 -3.15
C PRO A 105 6.36 12.81 -3.77
N ILE A 106 5.13 12.81 -3.24
CA ILE A 106 4.07 11.94 -3.76
C ILE A 106 3.69 12.40 -5.19
N PRO A 107 3.77 11.50 -6.20
CA PRO A 107 3.37 11.81 -7.57
C PRO A 107 1.93 12.31 -7.66
N HIS A 108 1.65 13.24 -8.57
CA HIS A 108 0.32 13.85 -8.72
C HIS A 108 -0.81 12.82 -8.83
N LEU A 109 -0.58 11.75 -9.60
CA LEU A 109 -1.53 10.66 -9.75
C LEU A 109 -1.88 9.98 -8.43
N PHE A 110 -0.91 9.79 -7.55
CA PHE A 110 -1.13 9.20 -6.24
C PHE A 110 -1.92 10.14 -5.33
N LYS A 111 -1.70 11.46 -5.45
CA LYS A 111 -2.51 12.47 -4.77
C LYS A 111 -3.98 12.45 -5.22
N VAL A 112 -4.24 12.18 -6.50
CA VAL A 112 -5.61 11.94 -7.01
C VAL A 112 -6.24 10.70 -6.34
N ILE A 113 -5.49 9.60 -6.22
CA ILE A 113 -5.96 8.38 -5.55
C ILE A 113 -6.26 8.66 -4.07
N ILE A 114 -5.36 9.33 -3.36
CA ILE A 114 -5.52 9.69 -1.94
C ILE A 114 -6.80 10.50 -1.72
N ARG A 115 -7.02 11.56 -2.52
CA ARG A 115 -8.24 12.36 -2.44
C ARG A 115 -9.50 11.53 -2.62
N ARG A 116 -9.48 10.55 -3.53
CA ARG A 116 -10.61 9.65 -3.76
C ARG A 116 -10.84 8.72 -2.57
N LEU A 117 -9.78 8.13 -2.01
CA LEU A 117 -9.87 7.27 -0.82
C LEU A 117 -10.49 8.01 0.36
N VAL A 118 -10.14 9.28 0.57
CA VAL A 118 -10.73 10.12 1.63
C VAL A 118 -12.18 10.48 1.30
N ARG A 119 -12.46 11.04 0.11
CA ARG A 119 -13.81 11.47 -0.29
C ARG A 119 -14.82 10.34 -0.24
N TRP A 120 -14.41 9.12 -0.56
CA TRP A 120 -15.23 7.91 -0.57
C TRP A 120 -15.21 7.13 0.75
N HIS A 121 -14.72 7.76 1.83
CA HIS A 121 -14.78 7.23 3.20
C HIS A 121 -13.96 5.94 3.42
N VAL A 122 -13.09 5.57 2.47
CA VAL A 122 -12.16 4.46 2.63
C VAL A 122 -11.10 4.78 3.68
N LEU A 123 -10.63 6.03 3.71
CA LEU A 123 -9.78 6.57 4.76
C LEU A 123 -10.46 7.76 5.45
N PRO A 124 -10.19 8.03 6.73
CA PRO A 124 -10.68 9.23 7.39
C PRO A 124 -9.89 10.47 6.98
N SER A 125 -10.58 11.62 6.97
CA SER A 125 -9.96 12.93 6.74
C SER A 125 -8.93 13.30 7.82
N THR A 126 -8.96 12.64 8.97
CA THR A 126 -7.93 12.78 10.03
C THR A 126 -6.67 11.95 9.75
N CYS A 127 -6.72 11.00 8.82
CA CYS A 127 -5.63 10.10 8.46
C CYS A 127 -5.38 10.10 6.95
N VAL A 128 -5.16 11.29 6.39
CA VAL A 128 -4.77 11.46 4.98
C VAL A 128 -3.33 10.98 4.78
N PRO A 129 -3.08 10.01 3.89
CA PRO A 129 -1.72 9.56 3.59
C PRO A 129 -0.80 10.67 3.09
N ASP A 130 0.40 10.70 3.63
CA ASP A 130 1.52 11.57 3.27
C ASP A 130 2.79 10.78 2.90
N SER A 131 2.66 9.44 2.86
CA SER A 131 3.65 8.50 2.35
C SER A 131 2.98 7.43 1.49
N CYS A 132 3.69 6.96 0.47
CA CYS A 132 3.28 5.75 -0.24
C CYS A 132 4.47 4.89 -0.66
N ILE A 133 4.24 3.58 -0.71
CA ILE A 133 5.22 2.62 -1.21
C ILE A 133 4.60 1.77 -2.32
N VAL A 134 5.26 1.75 -3.47
CA VAL A 134 4.98 0.86 -4.58
C VAL A 134 5.82 -0.40 -4.39
N ASN A 135 5.18 -1.55 -4.40
CA ASN A 135 5.83 -2.84 -4.38
C ASN A 135 5.60 -3.51 -5.73
N ILE A 136 6.68 -3.88 -6.41
CA ILE A 136 6.66 -4.61 -7.69
C ILE A 136 7.23 -6.00 -7.44
N TYR A 137 6.45 -7.01 -7.80
CA TYR A 137 6.76 -8.41 -7.57
C TYR A 137 6.86 -9.13 -8.91
N ASP A 138 7.92 -9.90 -9.10
CA ASP A 138 7.94 -10.97 -10.09
C ASP A 138 7.42 -12.27 -9.47
N GLU A 139 7.15 -13.27 -10.32
CA GLU A 139 6.71 -14.59 -9.87
C GLU A 139 7.64 -15.15 -8.76
N GLY A 140 7.01 -15.63 -7.69
CA GLY A 140 7.70 -16.17 -6.54
C GLY A 140 8.24 -15.14 -5.55
N ASP A 141 8.12 -13.83 -5.80
CA ASP A 141 8.45 -12.81 -4.80
C ASP A 141 7.36 -12.72 -3.72
N CYS A 142 7.73 -12.24 -2.54
CA CYS A 142 6.85 -12.26 -1.37
C CYS A 142 7.14 -11.06 -0.45
N ILE A 143 6.29 -10.85 0.56
CA ILE A 143 6.62 -10.05 1.74
C ILE A 143 6.62 -10.98 2.95
N PRO A 144 7.73 -11.08 3.72
CA PRO A 144 7.76 -11.93 4.90
C PRO A 144 6.80 -11.43 6.00
N PRO A 145 6.46 -12.28 6.98
CA PRO A 145 5.68 -11.90 8.15
C PRO A 145 6.20 -10.65 8.87
N HIS A 146 5.35 -9.64 8.99
CA HIS A 146 5.66 -8.40 9.69
C HIS A 146 4.39 -7.74 10.26
N ILE A 147 4.61 -6.71 11.07
CA ILE A 147 3.61 -5.70 11.45
C ILE A 147 4.18 -4.39 10.91
N ASP A 148 3.37 -3.57 10.24
CA ASP A 148 3.83 -2.25 9.79
C ASP A 148 4.31 -1.43 11.00
N ASN A 149 5.38 -0.66 10.83
CA ASN A 149 5.92 0.13 11.93
C ASN A 149 4.90 1.17 12.43
N HIS A 150 4.95 1.50 13.72
CA HIS A 150 4.11 2.54 14.35
C HIS A 150 4.58 3.97 14.04
N ASP A 151 5.68 4.14 13.30
CA ASP A 151 6.02 5.40 12.64
C ASP A 151 4.95 5.82 11.62
N PHE A 152 4.04 4.93 11.25
CA PHE A 152 2.85 5.22 10.47
C PHE A 152 1.59 5.11 11.34
N VAL A 153 0.73 6.11 11.27
CA VAL A 153 -0.56 6.08 11.98
C VAL A 153 -1.57 5.18 11.24
N ARG A 154 -2.60 4.73 11.97
CA ARG A 154 -3.68 3.88 11.44
C ARG A 154 -4.96 4.69 11.20
N PRO A 155 -5.82 4.29 10.24
CA PRO A 155 -5.66 3.17 9.31
C PRO A 155 -4.71 3.49 8.15
N PHE A 156 -4.17 2.44 7.54
CA PHE A 156 -3.52 2.53 6.23
C PHE A 156 -4.17 1.57 5.24
N CYS A 157 -3.88 1.74 3.95
CA CYS A 157 -4.47 0.87 2.94
C CYS A 157 -3.49 0.45 1.84
N THR A 158 -3.77 -0.69 1.22
CA THR A 158 -3.01 -1.22 0.08
C THR A 158 -3.94 -1.46 -1.10
N VAL A 159 -3.59 -0.90 -2.25
CA VAL A 159 -4.31 -1.10 -3.52
C VAL A 159 -3.56 -2.13 -4.36
N SER A 160 -4.27 -3.16 -4.85
CA SER A 160 -3.70 -4.26 -5.64
C SER A 160 -3.87 -4.06 -7.15
N PHE A 161 -2.84 -4.37 -7.93
CA PHE A 161 -2.81 -4.22 -9.38
C PHE A 161 -2.15 -5.43 -10.07
N LEU A 162 -2.43 -5.57 -11.37
CA LEU A 162 -1.95 -6.60 -12.31
C LEU A 162 -2.44 -8.03 -12.05
N SER A 163 -2.34 -8.53 -10.82
CA SER A 163 -2.75 -9.89 -10.48
C SER A 163 -3.28 -9.97 -9.05
N GLU A 164 -4.15 -10.96 -8.84
CA GLU A 164 -4.64 -11.32 -7.52
C GLU A 164 -3.60 -12.13 -6.75
N CYS A 165 -3.51 -11.91 -5.45
CA CYS A 165 -2.79 -12.78 -4.52
C CYS A 165 -3.46 -12.71 -3.15
N ASP A 166 -3.16 -13.67 -2.28
CA ASP A 166 -3.60 -13.60 -0.89
C ASP A 166 -2.69 -12.71 -0.04
N ILE A 167 -3.26 -12.10 1.00
CA ILE A 167 -2.56 -11.68 2.20
C ILE A 167 -2.92 -12.63 3.34
N VAL A 168 -1.94 -13.05 4.11
CA VAL A 168 -2.13 -14.05 5.18
C VAL A 168 -1.85 -13.40 6.53
N PHE A 169 -2.77 -13.58 7.48
CA PHE A 169 -2.74 -13.02 8.84
C PHE A 169 -2.58 -14.10 9.92
N GLY A 170 -1.95 -13.73 11.03
CA GLY A 170 -1.88 -14.57 12.23
C GLY A 170 -1.08 -13.93 13.37
N THR A 171 -1.33 -14.38 14.61
CA THR A 171 -0.52 -13.98 15.78
C THR A 171 0.92 -14.50 15.67
N LYS A 172 1.07 -15.70 15.10
CA LYS A 172 2.34 -16.27 14.64
C LYS A 172 2.14 -16.78 13.23
N LEU A 173 2.96 -16.30 12.30
CA LEU A 173 3.02 -16.82 10.94
C LEU A 173 4.23 -17.75 10.84
N LYS A 174 4.01 -18.97 10.39
CA LYS A 174 5.07 -19.97 10.20
C LYS A 174 5.69 -19.78 8.82
N VAL A 175 7.02 -19.81 8.75
CA VAL A 175 7.75 -19.87 7.49
C VAL A 175 7.98 -21.34 7.17
N ASP A 176 7.26 -21.88 6.20
CA ASP A 176 7.39 -23.29 5.81
C ASP A 176 8.57 -23.46 4.85
N ARG A 177 8.69 -22.55 3.88
CA ARG A 177 9.77 -22.48 2.88
C ARG A 177 9.99 -21.03 2.45
N PRO A 178 11.08 -20.72 1.72
CA PRO A 178 11.23 -19.41 1.10
C PRO A 178 10.01 -18.98 0.28
N GLY A 179 9.32 -17.93 0.74
CA GLY A 179 8.10 -17.41 0.12
C GLY A 179 6.81 -18.17 0.44
N GLU A 180 6.85 -19.23 1.26
CA GLU A 180 5.68 -19.99 1.68
C GLU A 180 5.43 -19.78 3.18
N PHE A 181 4.25 -19.25 3.49
CA PHE A 181 3.86 -18.87 4.84
C PHE A 181 2.50 -19.45 5.19
N SER A 182 2.40 -20.04 6.38
CA SER A 182 1.14 -20.51 6.94
C SER A 182 0.67 -19.57 8.05
N GLY A 183 -0.62 -19.22 8.01
CA GLY A 183 -1.28 -18.35 8.99
C GLY A 183 -2.69 -18.80 9.31
N ALA A 184 -3.33 -18.07 10.22
CA ALA A 184 -4.66 -18.41 10.71
C ALA A 184 -5.77 -18.04 9.71
N PHE A 185 -5.55 -17.02 8.89
CA PHE A 185 -6.56 -16.51 7.98
C PHE A 185 -5.91 -15.91 6.72
N ALA A 186 -6.52 -16.14 5.56
CA ALA A 186 -6.08 -15.57 4.28
C ALA A 186 -7.21 -14.73 3.68
N ILE A 187 -6.86 -13.59 3.11
CA ILE A 187 -7.78 -12.70 2.39
C ILE A 187 -7.27 -12.56 0.96
N PRO A 188 -8.04 -12.95 -0.07
CA PRO A 188 -7.67 -12.69 -1.45
C PRO A 188 -7.69 -11.19 -1.72
N LEU A 189 -6.74 -10.72 -2.53
CA LEU A 189 -6.60 -9.32 -2.95
C LEU A 189 -6.83 -9.18 -4.46
N PRO A 190 -8.09 -9.13 -4.93
CA PRO A 190 -8.40 -8.99 -6.34
C PRO A 190 -7.78 -7.74 -6.97
N LEU A 191 -7.63 -7.76 -8.30
CA LEU A 191 -7.21 -6.59 -9.05
C LEU A 191 -8.15 -5.40 -8.78
N GLY A 192 -7.59 -4.27 -8.36
CA GLY A 192 -8.32 -3.05 -8.01
C GLY A 192 -8.93 -3.05 -6.60
N SER A 193 -8.67 -4.08 -5.78
CA SER A 193 -9.09 -4.08 -4.38
C SER A 193 -8.26 -3.12 -3.55
N VAL A 194 -8.88 -2.48 -2.56
CA VAL A 194 -8.24 -1.69 -1.50
C VAL A 194 -8.41 -2.45 -0.19
N LEU A 195 -7.32 -2.96 0.35
CA LEU A 195 -7.29 -3.54 1.70
C LEU A 195 -6.99 -2.44 2.70
N VAL A 196 -7.91 -2.17 3.62
CA VAL A 196 -7.68 -1.25 4.74
C VAL A 196 -7.30 -2.05 5.98
N LEU A 197 -6.21 -1.68 6.64
CA LEU A 197 -5.76 -2.28 7.89
C LEU A 197 -5.93 -1.28 9.04
N ASN A 198 -6.59 -1.72 10.11
CA ASN A 198 -6.78 -0.94 11.33
C ASN A 198 -6.86 -1.86 12.57
N GLY A 199 -6.70 -1.27 13.76
CA GLY A 199 -6.76 -1.95 15.05
C GLY A 199 -5.89 -3.21 15.09
N ASN A 200 -6.40 -4.29 15.68
CA ASN A 200 -5.66 -5.54 15.82
C ASN A 200 -5.08 -6.09 14.52
N GLY A 201 -5.74 -5.89 13.37
CA GLY A 201 -5.22 -6.32 12.07
C GLY A 201 -3.98 -5.54 11.61
N ALA A 202 -3.80 -4.32 12.10
CA ALA A 202 -2.68 -3.43 11.78
C ALA A 202 -1.59 -3.39 12.87
N ASP A 203 -1.96 -3.67 14.13
CA ASP A 203 -1.10 -3.38 15.30
C ASP A 203 -0.68 -4.64 16.06
N VAL A 204 -1.42 -5.75 15.92
CA VAL A 204 -1.20 -6.98 16.71
C VAL A 204 -0.93 -8.18 15.81
N ALA A 205 -1.74 -8.35 14.78
CA ALA A 205 -1.61 -9.47 13.86
C ALA A 205 -0.44 -9.25 12.92
N LYS A 206 0.43 -10.26 12.81
CA LYS A 206 1.38 -10.30 11.70
C LYS A 206 0.62 -10.57 10.42
N HIS A 207 1.10 -9.97 9.34
CA HIS A 207 0.63 -10.27 8.00
C HIS A 207 1.81 -10.50 7.06
N CYS A 208 1.55 -11.21 5.97
CA CYS A 208 2.53 -11.47 4.92
C CYS A 208 1.84 -11.60 3.57
N VAL A 209 2.59 -11.38 2.51
CA VAL A 209 2.17 -11.71 1.14
C VAL A 209 3.00 -12.94 0.74
N PRO A 210 2.39 -14.13 0.60
CA PRO A 210 3.08 -15.30 0.09
C PRO A 210 3.64 -15.09 -1.31
N ALA A 211 4.42 -16.06 -1.79
CA ALA A 211 4.98 -16.08 -3.14
C ALA A 211 3.88 -15.81 -4.18
N VAL A 212 3.98 -14.68 -4.88
CA VAL A 212 2.97 -14.29 -5.86
C VAL A 212 3.00 -15.23 -7.07
N PRO A 213 1.84 -15.58 -7.66
CA PRO A 213 1.76 -16.55 -8.76
C PRO A 213 2.14 -15.95 -10.12
N SER A 214 2.21 -14.62 -10.22
CA SER A 214 2.57 -13.90 -11.45
C SER A 214 2.99 -12.48 -11.10
N LYS A 215 3.40 -11.69 -12.10
CA LYS A 215 3.77 -10.29 -11.89
C LYS A 215 2.64 -9.53 -11.19
N ARG A 216 2.96 -8.88 -10.08
CA ARG A 216 2.01 -8.14 -9.25
C ARG A 216 2.55 -6.77 -8.92
N ILE A 217 1.66 -5.80 -8.76
CA ILE A 217 1.99 -4.50 -8.17
C ILE A 217 1.02 -4.21 -7.04
N SER A 218 1.51 -3.63 -5.95
CA SER A 218 0.65 -3.02 -4.95
C SER A 218 1.19 -1.68 -4.48
N ILE A 219 0.27 -0.76 -4.17
CA ILE A 219 0.61 0.56 -3.63
C ILE A 219 0.01 0.66 -2.24
N THR A 220 0.86 0.85 -1.24
CA THR A 220 0.42 1.04 0.15
C THR A 220 0.51 2.52 0.49
N PHE A 221 -0.62 3.09 0.90
CA PHE A 221 -0.77 4.49 1.31
C PHE A 221 -0.85 4.57 2.83
N ARG A 222 0.04 5.36 3.43
CA ARG A 222 0.19 5.51 4.89
C ARG A 222 0.30 6.98 5.25
N LYS A 223 -0.19 7.34 6.44
CA LYS A 223 0.14 8.63 7.06
C LYS A 223 1.26 8.40 8.07
N MET A 224 2.30 9.21 8.02
CA MET A 224 3.38 9.23 8.99
C MET A 224 2.89 9.80 10.32
N ASP A 225 3.44 9.31 11.42
CA ASP A 225 3.37 10.03 12.68
C ASP A 225 4.15 11.35 12.54
N GLU A 226 3.56 12.47 12.96
CA GLU A 226 4.15 13.81 12.79
C GLU A 226 5.51 13.93 13.50
N SER A 227 5.72 13.19 14.60
CA SER A 227 7.01 13.13 15.31
C SER A 227 8.10 12.41 14.51
N ARG A 228 7.70 11.66 13.46
CA ARG A 228 8.56 10.87 12.59
C ARG A 228 8.78 11.48 11.21
N TRP A 229 8.22 12.66 10.95
CA TRP A 229 8.44 13.34 9.68
C TRP A 229 9.93 13.51 9.36
N PRO A 230 10.31 13.30 8.08
CA PRO A 230 11.63 13.66 7.59
C PRO A 230 11.98 15.11 7.90
N ILE A 231 13.27 15.39 8.05
CA ILE A 231 13.74 16.76 8.27
C ILE A 231 13.40 17.60 7.04
N GLY A 232 12.74 18.73 7.25
CA GLY A 232 12.28 19.61 6.16
C GLY A 232 11.04 19.12 5.43
N PHE A 233 10.35 18.09 5.95
CA PHE A 233 9.08 17.65 5.38
C PHE A 233 8.05 18.78 5.38
N ALA A 234 7.42 18.99 4.23
CA ALA A 234 6.35 19.95 4.03
C ALA A 234 5.09 19.20 3.58
N PRO A 235 3.97 19.32 4.30
CA PRO A 235 2.72 18.69 3.90
C PRO A 235 2.26 19.15 2.51
N GLU A 236 1.80 18.20 1.69
CA GLU A 236 1.29 18.46 0.33
C GLU A 236 0.05 19.38 0.38
N PRO A 237 0.10 20.58 -0.22
CA PRO A 237 -1.01 21.55 -0.13
C PRO A 237 -2.33 21.01 -0.68
N ASP A 238 -2.28 20.18 -1.73
CA ASP A 238 -3.47 19.59 -2.38
C ASP A 238 -4.08 18.40 -1.61
N LEU A 239 -3.44 17.98 -0.51
CA LEU A 239 -3.93 16.95 0.41
C LEU A 239 -4.41 17.53 1.75
N GLN A 240 -4.33 18.85 1.95
CA GLN A 240 -4.81 19.50 3.17
C GLN A 240 -6.32 19.77 3.11
N GLY A 241 -6.99 19.72 4.26
CA GLY A 241 -8.40 20.10 4.39
C GLY A 241 -9.37 19.24 3.59
N LEU A 242 -9.02 17.99 3.29
CA LEU A 242 -9.89 17.09 2.53
C LEU A 242 -11.12 16.70 3.35
N GLU A 243 -12.30 16.96 2.79
CA GLU A 243 -13.57 16.55 3.38
C GLU A 243 -14.11 15.28 2.71
N ARG A 244 -14.85 14.49 3.50
CA ARG A 244 -15.62 13.36 3.00
C ARG A 244 -16.85 13.88 2.26
N LEU A 245 -17.30 13.14 1.25
CA LEU A 245 -18.62 13.41 0.67
C LEU A 245 -19.71 13.22 1.74
N PRO A 246 -20.88 13.88 1.63
CA PRO A 246 -22.01 13.50 2.47
C PRO A 246 -22.42 12.06 2.16
N TYR A 247 -22.93 11.34 3.17
CA TYR A 247 -23.64 10.08 2.94
C TYR A 247 -24.97 10.43 2.23
N GLU A 248 -25.24 9.79 1.10
CA GLU A 248 -26.55 9.81 0.43
C GLU A 248 -27.49 8.77 1.04
#